data_AF-A0A6G4RGF8-F1
#
_entry.id   AF-A0A6G4RGF8-F1
#
_cell.length_a   1.000
_cell.length_b   1.000
_cell.length_c   1.000
_cell.angle_alpha   90.00
_cell.angle_beta   90.00
_cell.angle_gamma   90.00
#
_symmetry.space_group_name_H-M   'P 1'
#
loop_
_entity.id
_entity.type
_entity.pdbx_description
1 polymer ?
#
loop_
_entity_poly.entity_id
_entity_poly.type
_entity_poly.pdbx_seq_one_letter_code
_entity_poly.pdbx_strand_id
1 'polypeptide(L)' 'MDVRRTAVVKLAVSDEQRDALHRTAEQYLYCANRTADYCWSEISPTECKTNKRRVRDALYTKLR' A
#
# COMPACT_ATOMS: atom_id res chain seq x y z
N MET A 1 10.64 19.48 4.29
CA MET A 1 9.19 19.43 4.56
C MET A 1 8.87 17.99 4.91
N ASP A 2 8.49 17.71 6.16
CA ASP A 2 8.26 16.33 6.58
C ASP A 2 6.89 15.87 6.07
N VAL A 3 6.88 15.07 5.01
CA VAL A 3 5.63 14.59 4.37
C VAL A 3 5.14 13.38 5.15
N ARG A 4 3.92 13.48 5.69
CA ARG A 4 3.26 12.34 6.33
C ARG A 4 2.79 11.37 5.24
N ARG A 5 3.50 10.25 5.10
CA ARG A 5 3.30 9.23 4.03
C ARG A 5 2.26 8.16 4.38
N THR A 6 1.64 8.24 5.56
CA THR A 6 0.67 7.26 6.06
C THR A 6 -0.68 7.91 6.38
N ALA A 7 -1.76 7.29 5.88
CA ALA A 7 -3.14 7.66 6.17
C ALA A 7 -3.75 6.65 7.16
N VAL A 8 -4.47 7.15 8.16
CA VAL A 8 -5.21 6.30 9.10
C VAL A 8 -6.57 5.95 8.48
N VAL A 9 -6.79 4.66 8.23
CA VAL A 9 -8.07 4.15 7.73
C VAL A 9 -8.78 3.42 8.87
N LYS A 10 -9.96 3.89 9.26
CA LYS A 10 -10.81 3.16 10.21
C LYS A 10 -11.48 2.00 9.47
N LEU A 11 -11.22 0.78 9.91
CA LEU A 11 -11.90 -0.42 9.43
C LEU A 11 -12.94 -0.84 10.45
N ALA A 12 -14.20 -0.94 10.02
CA ALA A 12 -15.26 -1.57 10.81
C ALA A 12 -15.19 -3.08 10.53
N VAL A 13 -14.68 -3.83 11.49
CA VAL A 13 -14.44 -5.28 11.38
C VAL A 13 -15.19 -5.95 12.53
N SER A 14 -15.95 -7.02 12.25
CA SER A 14 -16.59 -7.78 13.33
C SER A 14 -15.54 -8.58 14.12
N ASP A 15 -15.86 -8.97 15.35
CA ASP A 15 -14.92 -9.70 16.21
C ASP A 15 -14.48 -11.03 15.56
N GLU A 16 -15.37 -11.69 14.82
CA GLU A 16 -15.07 -12.95 14.11
C GLU A 16 -14.09 -12.76 12.94
N GLN A 17 -14.10 -11.58 12.31
CA GLN A 17 -13.21 -11.27 11.19
C GLN A 17 -11.87 -10.68 11.64
N ARG A 18 -11.75 -10.29 12.92
CA ARG A 18 -10.56 -9.64 13.47
C ARG A 18 -9.31 -10.51 13.31
N ASP A 19 -9.41 -11.79 13.64
CA ASP A 19 -8.28 -12.72 13.54
C ASP A 19 -7.92 -13.05 12.09
N ALA A 20 -8.92 -13.10 11.19
CA ALA A 20 -8.68 -13.23 9.75
C ALA A 20 -7.93 -12.01 9.19
N LEU A 21 -8.30 -10.80 9.62
CA LEU A 21 -7.60 -9.58 9.24
C LEU A 21 -6.16 -9.58 9.77
N HIS A 22 -5.95 -9.89 11.05
CA HIS A 22 -4.61 -9.90 11.66
C HIS A 22 -3.67 -10.89 10.96
N ARG A 23 -4.16 -12.04 10.53
CA ARG A 23 -3.37 -13.01 9.74
C ARG A 23 -2.81 -12.46 8.43
N THR A 24 -3.40 -11.38 7.89
CA THR A 24 -2.97 -10.73 6.64
C THR A 24 -2.19 -9.44 6.85
N ALA A 25 -2.03 -8.99 8.11
CA ALA A 25 -1.50 -7.66 8.42
C ALA A 25 -0.07 -7.48 7.91
N GLU A 26 0.77 -8.50 8.04
CA GLU A 26 2.17 -8.45 7.58
C GLU A 26 2.27 -8.39 6.06
N GLN A 27 1.51 -9.23 5.34
CA GLN A 27 1.48 -9.22 3.87
C GLN A 27 0.91 -7.89 3.35
N TYR A 28 -0.11 -7.35 4.00
CA TYR A 28 -0.65 -6.04 3.67
C TYR A 28 0.39 -4.94 3.88
N LEU A 29 1.07 -4.91 5.04
CA LEU A 29 2.11 -3.93 5.34
C LEU A 29 3.26 -4.00 4.33
N TYR A 30 3.70 -5.21 3.96
CA TYR A 30 4.71 -5.44 2.95
C TYR A 30 4.31 -4.83 1.60
N CYS A 31 3.11 -5.14 1.10
CA CYS A 31 2.59 -4.60 -0.16
C CYS A 31 2.43 -3.08 -0.11
N ALA A 32 1.93 -2.53 1.01
CA ALA A 32 1.73 -1.10 1.19
C ALA A 32 3.06 -0.33 1.11
N ASN A 33 4.07 -0.74 1.88
CA ASN A 33 5.38 -0.11 1.89
C ASN A 33 6.06 -0.23 0.53
N ARG A 34 6.06 -1.43 -0.07
CA ARG A 34 6.65 -1.65 -1.40
C ARG A 34 5.98 -0.79 -2.49
N THR A 35 4.67 -0.55 -2.38
CA THR A 35 3.97 0.34 -3.30
C THR A 35 4.36 1.80 -3.08
N ALA A 36 4.44 2.24 -1.82
CA ALA A 36 4.84 3.60 -1.48
C ALA A 36 6.24 3.91 -2.03
N ASP A 37 7.21 3.02 -1.77
CA ASP A 37 8.59 3.16 -2.25
C ASP A 37 8.68 3.18 -3.78
N TYR A 38 7.89 2.35 -4.46
CA TYR A 38 7.90 2.30 -5.92
C TYR A 38 7.23 3.52 -6.58
N CYS A 39 6.16 4.03 -5.97
CA CYS A 39 5.34 5.09 -6.54
C CYS A 39 5.85 6.50 -6.24
N TRP A 40 6.56 6.68 -5.12
CA TRP A 40 7.01 8.00 -4.69
C TRP A 40 8.33 8.39 -5.37
N SER A 41 8.44 9.64 -5.83
CA SER A 41 9.71 10.25 -6.24
C SER A 41 10.18 11.20 -5.15
N GLU A 42 11.46 11.11 -4.77
CA GLU A 42 12.10 12.07 -3.86
C GLU A 42 12.43 13.39 -4.54
N ILE A 43 12.41 13.43 -5.88
CA ILE A 43 12.84 14.57 -6.69
C ILE A 43 11.66 15.49 -7.01
N SER A 44 10.52 14.94 -7.44
CA SER A 44 9.35 15.74 -7.81
C SER A 44 8.01 15.00 -7.64
N PRO A 45 6.96 15.67 -7.12
CA PRO A 45 5.60 15.11 -7.09
C PRO A 45 5.04 14.74 -8.47
N THR A 46 5.49 15.38 -9.55
CA THR A 46 5.02 15.09 -10.91
C THR A 46 5.59 13.79 -11.48
N GLU A 47 6.68 13.28 -10.90
CA GLU A 47 7.29 12.01 -11.27
C GLU A 47 6.71 10.82 -10.50
N CYS A 48 5.85 11.09 -9.50
CA CYS A 48 5.17 10.04 -8.76
C CYS A 48 4.30 9.18 -9.70
N LYS A 49 4.41 7.86 -9.56
CA LYS A 49 3.64 6.91 -10.37
C LYS A 49 2.23 6.77 -9.78
N THR A 50 1.26 7.44 -10.38
CA THR A 50 -0.13 7.48 -9.89
C THR A 50 -1.07 6.53 -10.62
N ASN A 51 -0.68 5.98 -11.77
CA ASN A 51 -1.53 5.07 -12.53
C ASN A 51 -1.62 3.68 -11.87
N LYS A 52 -2.76 3.42 -11.20
CA LYS A 52 -3.04 2.17 -10.48
C LYS A 52 -2.78 0.91 -11.30
N ARG A 53 -3.23 0.85 -12.57
CA ARG A 53 -3.12 -0.36 -13.40
C ARG A 53 -1.66 -0.70 -13.68
N ARG A 54 -0.89 0.30 -14.14
CA ARG A 54 0.56 0.14 -14.42
C ARG A 54 1.34 -0.26 -13.18
N VAL A 55 1.09 0.36 -12.03
CA VAL A 55 1.77 0.05 -10.77
C VAL A 55 1.46 -1.38 -10.32
N ARG A 56 0.18 -1.77 -10.33
CA ARG A 56 -0.24 -3.12 -9.96
C ARG A 56 0.38 -4.17 -10.87
N ASP A 57 0.35 -3.96 -12.17
CA ASP A 57 0.91 -4.92 -13.12
C ASP A 57 2.45 -5.00 -12.98
N ALA A 58 3.13 -3.90 -12.63
CA ALA A 58 4.57 -3.92 -12.36
C ALA A 58 4.94 -4.65 -11.06
N LEU A 59 4.17 -4.45 -9.98
CA LEU A 59 4.51 -4.97 -8.65
C LEU A 59 3.95 -6.36 -8.36
N TYR A 60 2.77 -6.69 -8.88
CA TYR A 60 1.96 -7.81 -8.39
C TYR A 60 1.61 -8.87 -9.43
N THR A 61 2.16 -8.79 -10.65
CA THR A 61 1.93 -9.81 -11.68
C THR A 61 2.33 -11.22 -11.23
N LYS A 62 3.31 -11.34 -10.32
CA LYS A 62 3.77 -12.63 -9.76
C LYS A 62 2.92 -13.15 -8.60
N LEU A 63 2.03 -12.34 -8.03
CA LEU A 63 1.13 -12.72 -6.93
C LEU A 63 -0.25 -13.14 -7.45
N ARG A 64 -0.41 -13.20 -8.77
CA ARG A 64 -1.68 -13.39 -9.45
C ARG A 64 -1.82 -14.81 -9.99
#